data_AF-A0A973DYU3-F1
#
_entry.id   AF-A0A973DYU3-F1
#
_cell.length_a   1.000
_cell.length_b   1.000
_cell.length_c   1.000
_cell.angle_alpha   90.00
_cell.angle_beta   90.00
_cell.angle_gamma   90.00
#
_symmetry.space_group_name_H-M   'P 1'
#
loop_
_entity.id
_entity.type
_entity.pdbx_description
1 polymer ?
#
loop_
_entity_poly.entity_id
_entity_poly.type
_entity_poly.pdbx_seq_one_letter_code
_entity_poly.pdbx_strand_id
1 'polypeptide(L)'
;MALILETAALTEPVTLADVKTYLKIDNNAEDTLLASMITAARVQLETRLNRAFLRQLWSLYLDYLPPDGVIYLPLSPVISIENVAIIDDLQVYNIIDDSFYITNLKPDNGLLKTIKTLPDIASEYAGLRVQFWAGYGVAATDIPAPIGQAILHLVAFWHENRGPIASGEIHQIPLSILEMIAPFKKIRL
;
A
#
# COMPACT_ATOMS: atom_id res chain seq x y z
N MET A 1 -3.19 -9.54 14.74
CA MET A 1 -3.05 -9.22 13.30
C MET A 1 -2.09 -8.06 13.09
N ALA A 2 -1.01 -8.26 12.32
CA ALA A 2 -0.01 -7.24 12.02
C ALA A 2 0.30 -7.23 10.51
N LEU A 3 0.50 -6.05 9.93
CA LEU A 3 0.85 -5.88 8.52
C LEU A 3 2.22 -5.20 8.46
N ILE A 4 3.20 -5.86 7.83
CA ILE A 4 4.60 -5.41 7.79
C ILE A 4 5.02 -5.24 6.33
N LEU A 5 5.66 -4.12 6.03
CA LEU A 5 6.28 -3.87 4.72
C LEU A 5 7.64 -4.56 4.69
N GLU A 6 7.82 -5.52 3.81
CA GLU A 6 9.09 -6.27 3.64
C GLU A 6 9.96 -5.61 2.56
N THR A 7 9.34 -5.15 1.48
CA THR A 7 10.06 -4.51 0.36
C THR A 7 9.27 -3.31 -0.13
N ALA A 8 9.87 -2.13 0.01
CA ALA A 8 9.31 -0.88 -0.49
C ALA A 8 9.31 -0.83 -2.02
N ALA A 9 8.55 0.12 -2.57
CA ALA A 9 8.53 0.37 -4.00
C ALA A 9 9.92 0.82 -4.49
N LEU A 10 10.36 0.29 -5.63
CA LEU A 10 11.68 0.60 -6.20
C LEU A 10 11.73 1.98 -6.87
N THR A 11 10.57 2.54 -7.21
CA THR A 11 10.42 3.83 -7.88
C THR A 11 9.31 4.63 -7.23
N GLU A 12 9.25 5.92 -7.54
CA GLU A 12 8.14 6.78 -7.14
C GLU A 12 7.08 6.90 -8.24
N PRO A 13 5.80 7.15 -7.88
CA PRO A 13 4.72 7.36 -8.84
C PRO A 13 4.93 8.54 -9.81
N VAL A 14 5.70 9.53 -9.38
CA VAL A 14 5.97 10.77 -10.11
C VAL A 14 7.46 11.04 -9.99
N THR A 15 8.10 11.46 -11.08
CA THR A 15 9.53 11.75 -11.07
C THR A 15 9.83 13.16 -10.59
N LEU A 16 11.07 13.40 -10.17
CA LEU A 16 11.54 14.76 -9.85
C LEU A 16 11.42 15.71 -11.05
N ALA A 17 11.66 15.22 -12.27
CA ALA A 17 11.55 16.01 -13.48
C ALA A 17 10.10 16.47 -13.73
N ASP A 18 9.12 15.59 -13.46
CA ASP A 18 7.70 15.92 -13.59
C ASP A 18 7.30 17.01 -12.58
N VAL A 19 7.75 16.87 -11.32
CA VAL A 19 7.49 17.87 -10.26
C VAL A 19 8.12 19.21 -10.59
N LYS A 20 9.38 19.23 -11.04
CA LYS A 20 10.05 20.47 -11.45
C LYS A 20 9.34 21.16 -12.61
N THR A 21 8.91 20.38 -13.60
CA THR A 21 8.15 20.89 -14.75
C THR A 21 6.82 21.49 -14.27
N TYR A 22 6.14 20.83 -13.33
CA TYR A 22 4.89 21.31 -12.75
C TYR A 22 5.06 22.61 -11.95
N LEU A 23 6.12 22.71 -11.14
CA LEU A 23 6.43 23.89 -10.32
C LEU A 23 7.17 24.99 -11.07
N LYS A 24 7.57 24.75 -12.33
CA LYS A 24 8.40 25.65 -13.15
C LYS A 24 9.73 25.99 -12.47
N ILE A 25 10.41 24.98 -11.92
CA ILE A 25 11.72 25.09 -11.28
C ILE A 25 12.80 24.55 -12.22
N ASP A 26 13.72 25.40 -12.66
CA ASP A 26 14.80 25.02 -13.59
C ASP A 26 16.12 24.65 -12.89
N ASN A 27 16.23 24.90 -11.58
CA ASN A 27 17.46 24.65 -10.82
C ASN A 27 17.42 23.34 -10.03
N ASN A 28 18.56 22.99 -9.43
CA ASN A 28 18.73 21.75 -8.66
C ASN A 28 18.91 21.98 -7.14
N ALA A 29 18.64 23.19 -6.64
CA ALA A 29 18.91 23.54 -5.25
C ALA A 29 17.97 22.82 -4.28
N GLU A 30 16.76 22.47 -4.72
CA GLU A 30 15.71 21.90 -3.88
C GLU A 30 15.42 20.41 -4.19
N ASP A 31 16.27 19.72 -4.96
CA ASP A 31 16.01 18.35 -5.43
C ASP A 31 15.78 17.37 -4.28
N THR A 32 16.59 17.48 -3.24
CA THR A 32 16.47 16.67 -2.02
C THR A 32 15.15 16.94 -1.28
N LEU A 33 14.70 18.20 -1.27
CA LEU A 33 13.44 18.59 -0.64
C LEU A 33 12.24 18.10 -1.46
N LEU A 34 12.28 18.25 -2.77
CA LEU A 34 11.21 17.76 -3.66
C LEU A 34 11.12 16.23 -3.59
N ALA A 35 12.25 15.52 -3.51
CA ALA A 35 12.27 14.07 -3.37
C ALA A 35 11.59 13.63 -2.05
N SER A 36 11.90 14.29 -0.94
CA SER A 36 11.25 13.97 0.34
C SER A 36 9.76 14.30 0.33
N MET A 37 9.34 15.40 -0.32
CA MET A 37 7.93 15.73 -0.51
C MET A 37 7.18 14.70 -1.36
N ILE A 38 7.78 14.20 -2.45
CA ILE A 38 7.17 13.15 -3.29
C ILE A 38 6.91 11.89 -2.45
N THR A 39 7.92 11.42 -1.72
CA THR A 39 7.76 10.22 -0.86
C THR A 39 6.72 10.41 0.23
N ALA A 40 6.68 11.59 0.87
CA ALA A 40 5.68 11.91 1.88
C ALA A 40 4.27 11.99 1.28
N ALA A 41 4.12 12.57 0.09
CA ALA A 41 2.85 12.71 -0.61
C ALA A 41 2.28 11.34 -0.98
N ARG A 42 3.12 10.44 -1.50
CA ARG A 42 2.76 9.04 -1.74
C ARG A 42 2.26 8.39 -0.45
N VAL A 43 3.05 8.38 0.62
CA VAL A 43 2.69 7.69 1.88
C VAL A 43 1.38 8.23 2.45
N GLN A 44 1.17 9.55 2.40
CA GLN A 44 -0.06 10.15 2.90
C GLN A 44 -1.29 9.74 2.08
N LEU A 45 -1.19 9.72 0.75
CA LEU A 45 -2.29 9.33 -0.13
C LEU A 45 -2.55 7.81 -0.08
N GLU A 46 -1.50 6.98 -0.02
CA GLU A 46 -1.62 5.53 0.15
C GLU A 46 -2.35 5.19 1.47
N THR A 47 -1.97 5.84 2.57
CA THR A 47 -2.64 5.70 3.87
C THR A 47 -4.09 6.16 3.81
N ARG A 48 -4.37 7.26 3.09
CA ARG A 48 -5.72 7.81 2.98
C ARG A 48 -6.65 6.91 2.17
N LEU A 49 -6.13 6.27 1.13
CA LEU A 49 -6.90 5.39 0.22
C LEU A 49 -6.92 3.93 0.69
N ASN A 50 -6.06 3.56 1.66
CA ASN A 50 -5.73 2.17 2.01
C ASN A 50 -5.32 1.36 0.78
N ARG A 51 -4.47 1.97 -0.05
CA ARG A 51 -3.97 1.34 -1.28
C ARG A 51 -2.46 1.49 -1.42
N ALA A 52 -1.83 0.47 -1.98
CA ALA A 52 -0.48 0.58 -2.51
C ALA A 52 -0.56 1.12 -3.94
N PHE A 53 0.29 2.08 -4.29
CA PHE A 53 0.34 2.63 -5.65
C PHE A 53 1.25 1.81 -6.55
N LEU A 54 2.46 1.57 -6.10
CA LEU A 54 3.46 0.75 -6.79
C LEU A 54 3.66 -0.58 -6.08
N ARG A 55 4.24 -1.54 -6.81
CA ARG A 55 4.49 -2.89 -6.33
C ARG A 55 5.38 -2.87 -5.08
N GLN A 56 4.81 -3.36 -3.98
CA GLN A 56 5.43 -3.51 -2.66
C GLN A 56 5.15 -4.92 -2.14
N LEU A 57 6.10 -5.49 -1.39
CA LEU A 57 5.93 -6.78 -0.72
C LEU A 57 5.46 -6.55 0.72
N TRP A 58 4.35 -7.17 1.08
CA TRP A 58 3.76 -7.08 2.41
C TRP A 58 3.59 -8.46 3.04
N SER A 59 3.88 -8.55 4.33
CA SER A 59 3.60 -9.72 5.16
C SER A 59 2.44 -9.41 6.10
N LEU A 60 1.34 -10.15 5.97
CA LEU A 60 0.22 -10.15 6.91
C LEU A 60 0.37 -11.31 7.88
N TYR A 61 0.49 -11.00 9.16
CA TYR A 61 0.53 -11.97 10.26
C TYR A 61 -0.83 -12.05 10.93
N LEU A 62 -1.35 -13.27 11.05
CA LEU A 62 -2.63 -13.61 11.64
C LEU A 62 -2.41 -14.58 12.79
N ASP A 63 -3.14 -14.36 13.88
CA ASP A 63 -3.00 -15.15 15.10
C ASP A 63 -3.66 -16.53 14.93
N TYR A 64 -4.81 -16.57 14.25
CA TYR A 64 -5.55 -17.78 13.94
C TYR A 64 -6.21 -17.70 12.56
N LEU A 65 -6.56 -18.86 11.99
CA LEU A 65 -7.37 -18.93 10.79
C LEU A 65 -8.84 -18.58 11.13
N PRO A 66 -9.46 -17.61 10.45
CA PRO A 66 -10.88 -17.30 10.65
C PRO A 66 -11.78 -18.54 10.50
N PRO A 67 -12.89 -18.65 11.25
CA PRO A 67 -13.76 -19.85 11.22
C PRO A 67 -14.36 -20.20 9.86
N ASP A 68 -14.53 -19.19 9.00
CA ASP A 68 -15.01 -19.33 7.62
C ASP A 68 -13.89 -19.71 6.61
N GLY A 69 -12.64 -19.74 7.07
CA GLY A 69 -11.44 -19.99 6.27
C GLY A 69 -11.10 -18.84 5.33
N VAL A 70 -11.74 -17.67 5.47
CA VAL A 70 -11.55 -16.53 4.57
C VAL A 70 -10.66 -15.48 5.20
N ILE A 71 -9.57 -15.16 4.53
CA ILE A 71 -8.61 -14.14 4.90
C ILE A 71 -8.78 -12.95 3.96
N TYR A 72 -9.14 -11.81 4.54
CA TYR A 72 -9.24 -10.54 3.82
C TYR A 72 -7.88 -9.84 3.84
N LEU A 73 -7.38 -9.51 2.65
CA LEU A 73 -6.15 -8.74 2.53
C LEU A 73 -6.46 -7.25 2.77
N PRO A 74 -5.83 -6.61 3.76
CA PRO A 74 -6.17 -5.25 4.15
C PRO A 74 -5.79 -4.23 3.08
N LEU A 75 -4.72 -4.49 2.33
CA LEU A 75 -4.17 -3.61 1.30
C LEU A 75 -4.68 -4.00 -0.09
N SER A 76 -4.81 -3.02 -0.98
CA SER A 76 -5.32 -3.23 -2.34
C SER A 76 -4.68 -2.22 -3.32
N PRO A 77 -4.66 -2.46 -4.64
CA PRO A 77 -4.91 -3.73 -5.29
C PRO A 77 -3.80 -4.75 -4.97
N VAL A 78 -4.17 -6.03 -4.91
CA VAL A 78 -3.22 -7.14 -4.72
C VAL A 78 -2.89 -7.72 -6.08
N ILE A 79 -1.60 -7.81 -6.40
CA ILE A 79 -1.09 -8.33 -7.67
C ILE A 79 -1.04 -9.86 -7.62
N SER A 80 -0.40 -10.41 -6.59
CA SER A 80 -0.21 -11.85 -6.42
C SER A 80 0.09 -12.18 -4.96
N ILE A 81 -0.14 -13.44 -4.59
CA ILE A 81 0.34 -14.01 -3.32
C ILE A 81 1.70 -14.63 -3.59
N GLU A 82 2.69 -14.30 -2.77
CA GLU A 82 4.05 -14.82 -2.87
C GLU A 82 4.15 -16.18 -2.18
N ASN A 83 3.67 -16.26 -0.94
CA ASN A 83 3.52 -17.52 -0.21
C ASN A 83 2.58 -17.35 0.98
N VAL A 84 2.04 -18.47 1.43
CA VAL A 84 1.39 -18.59 2.72
C VAL A 84 2.26 -19.53 3.56
N ALA A 85 2.51 -19.18 4.81
CA ALA A 85 3.30 -19.99 5.71
C ALA A 85 2.64 -20.10 7.08
N ILE A 86 2.75 -21.27 7.71
CA ILE A 86 2.29 -21.53 9.07
C ILE A 86 3.49 -21.78 9.97
N ILE A 87 3.36 -21.46 11.26
CA ILE A 87 4.39 -21.78 12.23
C ILE A 87 4.24 -23.21 12.74
N ASP A 88 5.35 -23.94 12.79
CA ASP A 88 5.43 -25.29 13.33
C ASP A 88 5.82 -25.31 14.83
N ASP A 89 5.85 -26.52 15.40
CA ASP A 89 6.23 -26.76 16.81
C ASP A 89 7.66 -26.28 17.14
N LEU A 90 8.50 -26.11 16.10
CA LEU A 90 9.87 -25.60 16.23
C LEU A 90 9.94 -24.07 16.12
N GLN A 91 8.79 -23.38 16.07
CA GLN A 91 8.67 -21.93 15.91
C GLN A 91 9.25 -21.41 14.58
N VAL A 92 9.20 -22.23 13.52
CA VAL A 92 9.66 -21.89 12.18
C VAL A 92 8.47 -21.81 11.22
N TYR A 93 8.49 -20.81 10.33
CA TYR A 93 7.50 -20.69 9.27
C TYR A 93 7.76 -21.67 8.13
N ASN A 94 6.85 -22.62 7.94
CA ASN A 94 6.84 -23.53 6.82
C ASN A 94 5.81 -23.08 5.78
N ILE A 95 6.27 -22.98 4.53
CA ILE A 95 5.41 -22.61 3.40
C ILE A 95 4.43 -23.74 3.13
N ILE A 96 3.14 -23.40 3.03
CA ILE A 96 2.11 -24.33 2.61
C ILE A 96 2.00 -24.33 1.08
N ASP A 97 1.63 -25.49 0.53
CA ASP A 97 1.41 -25.64 -0.90
C ASP A 97 0.18 -24.85 -1.38
N ASP A 98 0.25 -24.31 -2.59
CA ASP A 98 -0.81 -23.50 -3.18
C ASP A 98 -2.13 -24.27 -3.33
N SER A 99 -2.12 -25.60 -3.35
CA SER A 99 -3.34 -26.41 -3.38
C SER A 99 -4.16 -26.38 -2.08
N PHE A 100 -3.68 -25.74 -1.01
CA PHE A 100 -4.43 -25.55 0.23
C PHE A 100 -5.37 -24.36 0.20
N TYR A 101 -5.19 -23.43 -0.74
CA TYR A 101 -5.96 -22.20 -0.78
C TYR A 101 -6.32 -21.77 -2.21
N ILE A 102 -7.36 -20.96 -2.31
CA ILE A 102 -7.75 -20.28 -3.53
C ILE A 102 -7.72 -18.77 -3.29
N THR A 103 -7.40 -18.02 -4.33
CA THR A 103 -7.30 -16.56 -4.25
C THR A 103 -8.33 -15.91 -5.15
N ASN A 104 -8.83 -14.76 -4.73
CA ASN A 104 -9.66 -13.89 -5.55
C ASN A 104 -9.15 -12.47 -5.35
N LEU A 105 -8.24 -12.09 -6.25
CA LEU A 105 -7.45 -10.85 -6.15
C LEU A 105 -8.12 -9.72 -6.95
N LYS A 106 -9.36 -9.38 -6.59
CA LYS A 106 -10.02 -8.22 -7.21
C LYS A 106 -9.34 -6.93 -6.77
N PRO A 107 -9.31 -5.89 -7.63
CA PRO A 107 -8.64 -4.62 -7.34
C PRO A 107 -9.05 -3.96 -6.02
N ASP A 108 -10.27 -4.21 -5.54
CA ASP A 108 -10.82 -3.58 -4.34
C ASP A 108 -11.02 -4.55 -3.17
N ASN A 109 -10.90 -5.86 -3.41
CA ASN A 109 -11.14 -6.87 -2.38
C ASN A 109 -10.31 -8.12 -2.66
N GLY A 110 -9.04 -8.07 -2.29
CA GLY A 110 -8.17 -9.24 -2.27
C GLY A 110 -8.59 -10.17 -1.14
N LEU A 111 -8.95 -11.40 -1.47
CA LEU A 111 -9.27 -12.44 -0.49
C LEU A 111 -8.55 -13.75 -0.82
N LEU A 112 -8.18 -14.45 0.25
CA LEU A 112 -7.62 -15.79 0.21
C LEU A 112 -8.56 -16.68 1.00
N LYS A 113 -8.98 -17.81 0.42
CA LYS A 113 -9.81 -18.79 1.12
C LYS A 113 -9.10 -20.13 1.19
N THR A 114 -8.97 -20.70 2.38
CA THR A 114 -8.48 -22.06 2.53
C THR A 114 -9.56 -23.05 2.08
N ILE A 115 -9.16 -24.07 1.33
CA ILE A 115 -10.05 -25.10 0.80
C ILE A 115 -9.79 -26.49 1.38
N LYS A 116 -8.65 -26.64 2.07
CA LYS A 116 -8.26 -27.84 2.81
C LYS A 116 -8.01 -27.45 4.26
N THR A 117 -8.11 -28.43 5.15
CA THR A 117 -7.65 -28.27 6.54
C THR A 117 -6.16 -27.97 6.51
N LEU A 118 -5.78 -26.84 7.11
CA LEU A 118 -4.37 -26.51 7.30
C LEU A 118 -3.74 -27.49 8.30
N PRO A 119 -2.43 -27.76 8.18
CA PRO A 119 -1.70 -28.44 9.25
C PRO A 119 -1.81 -27.69 10.58
N ASP A 120 -1.56 -28.39 11.69
CA ASP A 120 -1.66 -27.83 13.03
C ASP A 120 -0.77 -26.58 13.17
N ILE A 121 -1.38 -25.50 13.66
CA ILE A 121 -0.72 -24.22 13.91
C ILE A 121 -0.21 -24.26 15.35
N ALA A 122 1.10 -24.29 15.52
CA ALA A 122 1.72 -24.53 16.81
C ALA A 122 1.82 -23.29 17.74
N SER A 123 1.40 -22.12 17.25
CA SER A 123 1.44 -20.87 18.03
C SER A 123 0.06 -20.25 18.16
N GLU A 124 -0.22 -19.71 19.34
CA GLU A 124 -1.41 -18.90 19.63
C GLU A 124 -1.33 -17.48 19.05
N TYR A 125 -0.12 -17.02 18.69
CA TYR A 125 0.15 -15.68 18.17
C TYR A 125 0.91 -15.74 16.86
N ALA A 126 0.52 -14.90 15.89
CA ALA A 126 1.11 -14.84 14.56
C ALA A 126 1.30 -16.22 13.88
N GLY A 127 0.41 -17.18 14.14
CA GLY A 127 0.57 -18.56 13.66
C GLY A 127 0.51 -18.72 12.14
N LEU A 128 -0.02 -17.73 11.42
CA LEU A 128 -0.16 -17.72 9.98
C LEU A 128 0.43 -16.44 9.39
N ARG A 129 1.25 -16.59 8.35
CA ARG A 129 1.84 -15.50 7.57
C ARG A 129 1.38 -15.60 6.12
N VAL A 130 0.85 -14.51 5.58
CA VAL A 130 0.53 -14.36 4.16
C VAL A 130 1.42 -13.28 3.57
N GLN A 131 2.32 -13.66 2.68
CA GLN A 131 3.15 -12.73 1.93
C GLN A 131 2.52 -12.46 0.56
N PHE A 132 2.34 -11.19 0.21
CA PHE A 132 1.69 -10.82 -1.04
C PHE A 132 2.25 -9.51 -1.61
N TRP A 133 2.19 -9.41 -2.94
CA TRP A 133 2.52 -8.20 -3.67
C TRP A 133 1.27 -7.33 -3.81
N ALA A 134 1.37 -6.06 -3.39
CA ALA A 134 0.32 -5.07 -3.56
C ALA A 134 0.83 -3.88 -4.38
N GLY A 135 -0.07 -3.24 -5.14
CA GLY A 135 0.24 -2.13 -6.02
C GLY A 135 -0.47 -2.25 -7.37
N TYR A 136 -0.60 -1.15 -8.12
CA TYR A 136 -1.15 -1.20 -9.47
C TYR A 136 -0.18 -1.84 -10.47
N GLY A 137 1.13 -1.74 -10.20
CA GLY A 137 2.17 -2.34 -11.02
C GLY A 137 3.56 -1.85 -10.62
N VAL A 138 4.54 -2.06 -11.50
CA VAL A 138 5.95 -1.71 -11.24
C VAL A 138 6.31 -0.33 -11.76
N ALA A 139 5.61 0.15 -12.78
CA ALA A 139 5.91 1.40 -13.44
C ALA A 139 4.95 2.50 -12.99
N ALA A 140 5.41 3.76 -13.02
CA ALA A 140 4.56 4.93 -12.78
C ALA A 140 3.33 4.97 -13.70
N THR A 141 3.44 4.43 -14.92
CA THR A 141 2.36 4.32 -15.91
C THR A 141 1.26 3.34 -15.52
N ASP A 142 1.52 2.41 -14.60
CA ASP A 142 0.53 1.44 -14.14
C ASP A 142 -0.47 2.08 -13.18
N ILE A 143 -0.11 3.22 -12.60
CA ILE A 143 -0.92 3.95 -11.63
C ILE A 143 -1.98 4.77 -12.38
N PRO A 144 -3.24 4.78 -11.93
CA PRO A 144 -4.27 5.67 -12.47
C PRO A 144 -3.80 7.13 -12.49
N ALA A 145 -3.90 7.78 -13.66
CA ALA A 145 -3.43 9.15 -13.86
C ALA A 145 -3.91 10.17 -12.81
N PRO A 146 -5.16 10.12 -12.29
CA PRO A 146 -5.60 11.04 -11.24
C PRO A 146 -4.80 10.93 -9.93
N ILE A 147 -4.25 9.75 -9.61
CA ILE A 147 -3.42 9.57 -8.42
C ILE A 147 -2.05 10.24 -8.61
N GLY A 148 -1.44 10.10 -9.80
CA GLY A 148 -0.22 10.83 -10.14
C GLY A 148 -0.41 12.35 -10.08
N GLN A 149 -1.54 12.85 -10.59
CA GLN A 149 -1.91 14.26 -10.47
C GLN A 149 -2.14 14.68 -9.01
N ALA A 150 -2.76 13.83 -8.18
CA ALA A 150 -2.94 14.11 -6.75
C ALA A 150 -1.60 14.33 -6.04
N ILE A 151 -0.60 13.52 -6.37
CA ILE A 151 0.76 13.66 -5.83
C ILE A 151 1.36 14.99 -6.27
N LEU A 152 1.27 15.35 -7.56
CA LEU A 152 1.76 16.65 -8.06
C LEU A 152 1.12 17.84 -7.34
N HIS A 153 -0.21 17.84 -7.21
CA HIS A 153 -0.94 18.90 -6.54
C HIS A 153 -0.58 19.00 -5.05
N LEU A 154 -0.39 17.87 -4.37
CA LEU A 154 -0.06 17.84 -2.94
C LEU A 154 1.37 18.33 -2.69
N VAL A 155 2.32 17.90 -3.53
CA VAL A 155 3.71 18.39 -3.47
C VAL A 155 3.75 19.89 -3.73
N ALA A 156 3.02 20.39 -4.72
CA ALA A 156 2.94 21.82 -5.00
C ALA A 156 2.35 22.62 -3.83
N PHE A 157 1.26 22.12 -3.26
CA PHE A 157 0.65 22.73 -2.08
C PHE A 157 1.65 22.82 -0.91
N TRP A 158 2.42 21.77 -0.62
CA TRP A 158 3.43 21.81 0.45
C TRP A 158 4.63 22.68 0.11
N HIS A 159 5.04 22.71 -1.15
CA HIS A 159 6.15 23.53 -1.61
C HIS A 159 5.85 25.03 -1.45
N GLU A 160 4.61 25.44 -1.71
CA GLU A 160 4.13 26.80 -1.50
C GLU A 160 3.87 27.11 -0.01
N ASN A 161 3.44 26.11 0.77
CA ASN A 161 3.03 26.27 2.18
C ASN A 161 4.01 25.58 3.15
N ARG A 162 5.26 26.08 3.20
CA ARG A 162 6.34 25.51 4.05
C ARG A 162 6.31 25.95 5.52
N GLY A 163 5.46 26.91 5.86
CA GLY A 163 5.37 27.48 7.20
C GLY A 163 4.42 26.71 8.12
N PRO A 164 4.49 26.90 9.45
CA PRO A 164 3.50 26.38 10.36
C PRO A 164 2.13 27.00 10.02
N ILE A 165 1.14 26.14 9.83
CA ILE A 165 -0.25 26.56 9.62
C ILE A 165 -0.77 27.14 10.94
N ALA A 166 -1.60 28.18 10.86
CA ALA A 166 -2.21 28.78 12.04
C ALA A 166 -2.93 27.72 12.89
N SER A 167 -2.81 27.83 14.21
CA SER A 167 -3.36 26.87 15.18
C SER A 167 -4.85 26.62 14.95
N GLY A 168 -5.22 25.39 14.56
CA GLY A 168 -6.61 24.96 14.33
C GLY A 168 -6.82 24.24 13.00
N GLU A 169 -5.95 24.45 12.02
CA GLU A 169 -6.00 23.72 10.75
C GLU A 169 -5.12 22.45 10.84
N ILE A 170 -5.79 21.31 11.02
CA ILE A 170 -5.18 20.00 10.84
C ILE A 170 -4.62 19.95 9.41
N HIS A 171 -3.49 19.29 9.17
CA HIS A 171 -2.89 19.07 7.85
C HIS A 171 -3.90 18.39 6.90
N GLN A 172 -4.82 19.16 6.34
CA GLN A 172 -5.86 18.67 5.46
C GLN A 172 -5.26 18.68 4.07
N ILE A 173 -5.17 17.49 3.48
CA ILE A 173 -5.10 17.36 2.04
C ILE A 173 -6.23 18.24 1.47
N PRO A 174 -5.93 19.23 0.62
CA PRO A 174 -6.94 20.12 0.05
C PRO A 174 -8.14 19.34 -0.52
N LEU A 175 -9.34 19.88 -0.35
CA LEU A 175 -10.58 19.19 -0.77
C LEU A 175 -10.56 18.82 -2.26
N SER A 176 -10.00 19.67 -3.11
CA SER A 176 -9.84 19.39 -4.55
C SER A 176 -9.03 18.12 -4.82
N ILE A 177 -7.98 17.86 -4.03
CA ILE A 177 -7.17 16.64 -4.13
C ILE A 177 -7.97 15.44 -3.62
N LEU A 178 -8.73 15.62 -2.53
CA LEU A 178 -9.59 14.56 -2.00
C LEU A 178 -10.68 14.13 -2.99
N GLU A 179 -11.30 15.07 -3.69
CA GLU A 179 -12.31 14.78 -4.72
C GLU A 179 -11.70 14.03 -5.90
N MET A 180 -10.49 14.40 -6.33
CA MET A 180 -9.78 13.73 -7.42
C MET A 180 -9.47 12.27 -7.11
N ILE A 181 -9.12 11.96 -5.85
CA ILE A 181 -8.82 10.58 -5.42
C ILE A 181 -10.04 9.81 -4.89
N ALA A 182 -11.18 10.47 -4.69
CA ALA A 182 -12.38 9.87 -4.12
C ALA A 182 -12.85 8.58 -4.82
N PRO A 183 -12.81 8.46 -6.17
CA PRO A 183 -13.19 7.24 -6.87
C PRO A 183 -12.33 6.02 -6.51
N PHE A 184 -11.10 6.23 -6.05
CA PHE A 184 -10.17 5.16 -5.70
C PHE A 184 -10.29 4.74 -4.23
N LYS A 185 -11.12 5.40 -3.42
CA LYS A 185 -11.32 5.01 -2.02
C LYS A 185 -12.01 3.65 -1.95
N LYS A 186 -11.45 2.71 -1.20
CA LYS A 186 -12.07 1.40 -0.97
C LYS A 186 -13.42 1.58 -0.28
N ILE A 187 -14.50 1.16 -0.95
CA ILE A 187 -15.86 1.18 -0.40
C ILE A 187 -16.05 -0.12 0.39
N ARG A 188 -16.36 0.00 1.68
CA ARG A 188 -16.83 -1.13 2.48
C ARG A 188 -18.35 -1.13 2.42
N LEU A 189 -18.92 -2.15 1.77
CA LEU A 189 -20.37 -2.41 1.75
C LEU A 189 -20.83 -2.96 3.10
#